data_AF-A0A1H9MT56-F1
#
_entry.id   AF-A0A1H9MT56-F1
#
_cell.length_a   1.000
_cell.length_b   1.000
_cell.length_c   1.000
_cell.angle_alpha   90.00
_cell.angle_beta   90.00
_cell.angle_gamma   90.00
#
_symmetry.space_group_name_H-M   'P 1'
#
loop_
_entity.id
_entity.type
_entity.pdbx_description
1 polymer ?
#
loop_
_entity_poly.entity_id
_entity_poly.type
_entity_poly.pdbx_seq_one_letter_code
_entity_poly.pdbx_strand_id
1 'polypeptide(L)'
;MEQWQLENPQETRTQLEQLTKELTDKLALKNRLAVLKRELADISLEYQYFQQNQQISENEKLTGLLREYSANQVMTVYSLCKEHAVEGKKWRFWDKVKGYFNYGRKFVTIMSLDFGEVADNLLNDFYQKSISEYTNEQQLITEQLETYTFDSKLQELADLSMAVFKDKLSREYSESTRKIFEETEEISQENPAEFVKEYPVVLSSTYSIKNTLQSGFTYDYVIVDEASQVDLATGVLAMSCGHNLVIVGDDKQLPMVPGEEPTALSNQYWDEEIDEAYRYTKHSLLSSACLVWKQAPIVLLKEHYRCHPQIINFCNKKFYNNELIIMTEEKTGDKPLVFKKVPIGNHERDNTNQREIDIIKEEILPQIKNISAEKIGVITPYKNQVVKLKNELPIQCEVATVHAFQGREKDTIIISTVSNNTSKEFVNDPKLINVAVSRAVKQLIVVTSSNKGNDKNHYGDLMKYIDYQTMGEGVTESKVQSIFDYLYKQYFKERQVILAKHKKISQYDSENLMHLMITDVLNEKFPSYDCAYGVILKHVVRSSKGLSKREVEYLNNPLTHIDFLIFNRMNKEPVLAIEVDGVNFHKAGSKQAERDQLKNNILKINGLPLVRMKTDGSGEREQLIDAMEKIVAL
;
A
#
# COMPACT_ATOMS: atom_id res chain seq x y z
N MET A 1 -18.77 39.57 24.52
CA MET A 1 -17.43 39.36 23.92
C MET A 1 -16.39 40.38 24.40
N GLU A 2 -16.72 41.31 25.32
CA GLU A 2 -15.79 42.37 25.76
C GLU A 2 -14.46 41.84 26.33
N GLN A 3 -14.47 40.68 27.00
CA GLN A 3 -13.25 40.01 27.50
C GLN A 3 -12.27 39.56 26.41
N TRP A 4 -12.65 39.64 25.14
CA TRP A 4 -11.79 39.31 23.99
C TRP A 4 -11.09 40.53 23.39
N GLN A 5 -11.43 41.74 23.83
CA GLN A 5 -10.78 42.95 23.32
C GLN A 5 -9.38 43.09 23.90
N LEU A 6 -8.39 43.25 23.03
CA LEU A 6 -7.01 43.51 23.41
C LEU A 6 -6.85 44.97 23.80
N GLU A 7 -6.16 45.21 24.92
CA GLU A 7 -5.79 46.55 25.38
C GLU A 7 -4.82 47.25 24.41
N ASN A 8 -3.86 46.50 23.83
CA ASN A 8 -2.90 47.01 22.86
C ASN A 8 -2.74 46.09 21.62
N PRO A 9 -3.66 46.18 20.64
CA PRO A 9 -3.66 45.28 19.48
C PRO A 9 -2.40 45.37 18.61
N GLN A 10 -1.78 46.55 18.53
CA GLN A 10 -0.64 46.79 17.65
C GLN A 10 0.66 46.18 18.21
N GLU A 11 0.81 46.19 19.53
CA GLU A 11 1.90 45.49 20.21
C GLU A 11 1.77 43.97 20.04
N THR A 12 0.57 43.40 20.26
CA THR A 12 0.33 41.96 20.06
C THR A 12 0.60 41.52 18.62
N ARG A 13 0.26 42.36 17.61
CA ARG A 13 0.58 42.08 16.21
C ARG A 13 2.09 42.10 15.94
N THR A 14 2.82 43.08 16.50
CA THR A 14 4.28 43.14 16.37
C THR A 14 4.95 41.90 16.98
N GLN A 15 4.48 41.46 18.16
CA GLN A 15 4.95 40.24 18.81
C GLN A 15 4.68 39.00 17.95
N LEU A 16 3.47 38.89 17.38
CA LEU A 16 3.09 37.81 16.47
C LEU A 16 3.99 37.76 15.24
N GLU A 17 4.29 38.90 14.60
CA GLU A 17 5.18 38.98 13.43
C GLU A 17 6.61 38.56 13.77
N GLN A 18 7.14 39.01 14.90
CA GLN A 18 8.48 38.64 15.36
C GLN A 18 8.58 37.13 15.64
N LEU A 19 7.59 36.58 16.35
CA LEU A 19 7.53 35.16 16.66
C LEU A 19 7.36 34.30 15.39
N THR A 20 6.56 34.76 14.43
CA THR A 20 6.39 34.10 13.12
C THR A 20 7.73 34.00 12.38
N LYS A 21 8.50 35.09 12.35
CA LYS A 21 9.82 35.11 11.71
C LYS A 21 10.80 34.16 12.39
N GLU A 22 10.88 34.22 13.72
CA GLU A 22 11.74 33.33 14.52
C GLU A 22 11.40 31.85 14.28
N LEU A 23 10.11 31.50 14.33
CA LEU A 23 9.64 30.14 14.07
C LEU A 23 9.95 29.69 12.65
N THR A 24 9.81 30.58 11.66
CA THR A 24 10.13 30.27 10.26
C THR A 24 11.60 29.87 10.11
N ASP A 25 12.52 30.65 10.70
CA ASP A 25 13.96 30.36 10.65
C ASP A 25 14.29 29.02 11.35
N LYS A 26 13.67 28.75 12.51
CA LYS A 26 13.88 27.50 13.26
C LYS A 26 13.24 26.28 12.60
N LEU A 27 12.08 26.43 11.97
CA LEU A 27 11.44 25.38 11.18
C LEU A 27 12.26 25.04 9.93
N ALA A 28 12.92 26.03 9.30
CA ALA A 28 13.84 25.76 8.19
C ALA A 28 15.02 24.87 8.61
N LEU A 29 15.59 25.10 9.80
CA LEU A 29 16.62 24.21 10.37
C LEU A 29 16.07 22.82 10.67
N LYS A 30 14.87 22.72 11.25
CA LYS A 30 14.20 21.44 11.52
C LYS A 30 13.95 20.65 10.23
N ASN A 31 13.55 21.34 9.16
CA ASN A 31 13.38 20.77 7.84
C ASN A 31 14.70 20.27 7.25
N ARG A 32 15.80 21.04 7.36
CA ARG A 32 17.14 20.59 6.93
C ARG A 32 17.58 19.35 7.71
N LEU A 33 17.32 19.32 9.02
CA LEU A 33 17.63 18.16 9.87
C LEU A 33 16.88 16.89 9.40
N ALA A 34 15.60 17.01 9.06
CA ALA A 34 14.81 15.90 8.52
C ALA A 34 15.35 15.40 7.17
N VAL A 35 15.75 16.32 6.28
CA VAL A 35 16.40 15.96 5.00
C VAL A 35 17.73 15.23 5.24
N LEU A 36 18.56 15.72 6.16
CA LEU A 36 19.84 15.09 6.51
C LEU A 36 19.66 13.68 7.07
N LYS A 37 18.67 13.46 7.95
CA LYS A 37 18.37 12.12 8.48
C LYS A 37 18.07 11.13 7.34
N ARG A 38 17.28 11.54 6.34
CA ARG A 38 16.98 10.73 5.15
C ARG A 38 18.23 10.48 4.30
N GLU A 39 19.00 11.52 4.00
CA GLU A 39 20.24 11.42 3.20
C GLU A 39 21.26 10.48 3.86
N LEU A 40 21.43 10.60 5.18
CA LEU A 40 22.27 9.73 6.00
C LEU A 40 21.79 8.28 5.97
N ALA A 41 20.48 8.04 6.09
CA ALA A 41 19.93 6.69 6.01
C ALA A 41 20.14 6.06 4.62
N ASP A 42 19.89 6.80 3.54
CA ASP A 42 20.07 6.33 2.17
C ASP A 42 21.55 5.99 1.88
N ILE A 43 22.49 6.88 2.21
CA ILE A 43 23.92 6.65 1.96
C ILE A 43 24.50 5.54 2.84
N SER A 44 24.01 5.40 4.08
CA SER A 44 24.45 4.34 4.99
C SER A 44 24.01 2.97 4.49
N LEU A 45 22.78 2.87 3.99
CA LEU A 45 22.26 1.64 3.39
C LEU A 45 23.05 1.27 2.11
N GLU A 46 23.31 2.24 1.24
CA GLU A 46 24.14 2.03 0.04
C GLU A 46 25.54 1.54 0.41
N TYR A 47 26.17 2.15 1.42
CA TYR A 47 27.48 1.74 1.90
C TYR A 47 27.47 0.32 2.46
N GLN A 48 26.44 -0.08 3.20
CA GLN A 48 26.32 -1.45 3.70
C GLN A 48 26.27 -2.48 2.55
N TYR A 49 25.52 -2.21 1.47
CA TYR A 49 25.52 -3.05 0.28
C TYR A 49 26.89 -3.10 -0.41
N PHE A 50 27.56 -1.95 -0.49
CA PHE A 50 28.90 -1.88 -1.04
C PHE A 50 29.88 -2.76 -0.25
N GLN A 51 29.84 -2.70 1.09
CA GLN A 51 30.69 -3.52 1.97
C GLN A 51 30.39 -5.02 1.89
N GLN A 52 29.13 -5.42 1.71
CA GLN A 52 28.76 -6.85 1.58
C GLN A 52 29.22 -7.46 0.25
N ASN A 53 29.21 -6.67 -0.82
CA ASN A 53 29.46 -7.15 -2.18
C ASN A 53 30.92 -7.02 -2.63
N GLN A 54 31.73 -6.15 -1.99
CA GLN A 54 33.10 -5.87 -2.40
C GLN A 54 34.12 -6.33 -1.35
N GLN A 55 35.20 -6.97 -1.82
CA GLN A 55 36.38 -7.22 -1.01
C GLN A 55 37.35 -6.04 -1.15
N ILE A 56 37.23 -5.08 -0.24
CA ILE A 56 38.12 -3.91 -0.22
C ILE A 56 39.50 -4.37 0.25
N SER A 57 40.45 -4.44 -0.67
CA SER A 57 41.86 -4.63 -0.33
C SER A 57 42.46 -3.27 0.03
N GLU A 58 43.07 -3.17 1.21
CA GLU A 58 43.78 -1.96 1.63
C GLU A 58 44.87 -1.63 0.61
N ASN A 59 44.80 -0.42 0.03
CA ASN A 59 45.83 0.08 -0.84
C ASN A 59 46.69 1.10 -0.07
N GLU A 60 47.87 0.68 0.39
CA GLU A 60 48.82 1.53 1.12
C GLU A 60 49.15 2.83 0.38
N LYS A 61 49.05 2.83 -0.97
CA LYS A 61 49.29 4.00 -1.80
C LYS A 61 48.13 4.99 -1.84
N LEU A 62 46.98 4.69 -1.25
CA LEU A 62 45.83 5.59 -1.08
C LEU A 62 45.65 6.05 0.36
N THR A 63 46.16 5.29 1.33
CA THR A 63 45.99 5.56 2.76
C THR A 63 46.40 6.98 3.11
N GLY A 64 45.44 7.78 3.61
CA GLY A 64 45.66 9.16 4.04
C GLY A 64 45.78 10.22 2.93
N LEU A 65 45.80 9.84 1.64
CA LEU A 65 45.85 10.81 0.53
C LEU A 65 44.58 11.64 0.41
N LEU A 66 43.43 11.04 0.68
CA LEU A 66 42.13 11.71 0.55
C LEU A 66 41.64 12.31 1.86
N ARG A 67 42.45 12.28 2.93
CA ARG A 67 42.01 12.70 4.27
C ARG A 67 41.39 14.11 4.30
N GLU A 68 41.96 15.04 3.56
CA GLU A 68 41.53 16.45 3.47
C GLU A 68 40.43 16.71 2.43
N TYR A 69 40.07 15.72 1.61
CA TYR A 69 39.07 15.90 0.55
C TYR A 69 37.66 15.83 1.16
N SER A 70 36.72 16.62 0.64
CA SER A 70 35.29 16.40 0.91
C SER A 70 34.77 15.19 0.14
N ALA A 71 33.61 14.65 0.54
CA ALA A 71 32.93 13.58 -0.19
C ALA A 71 32.77 13.91 -1.68
N ASN A 72 32.28 15.12 -1.99
CA ASN A 72 32.12 15.58 -3.37
C ASN A 72 33.44 15.63 -4.15
N GLN A 73 34.55 16.02 -3.50
CA GLN A 73 35.86 16.00 -4.15
C GLN A 73 36.30 14.56 -4.44
N VAL A 74 36.10 13.62 -3.51
CA VAL A 74 36.41 12.20 -3.74
C VAL A 74 35.58 11.63 -4.89
N MET A 75 34.28 11.90 -4.95
CA MET A 75 33.41 11.46 -6.04
C MET A 75 33.82 12.07 -7.40
N THR A 76 34.27 13.32 -7.39
CA THR A 76 34.78 13.96 -8.60
C THR A 76 36.06 13.29 -9.09
N VAL A 77 36.99 12.99 -8.18
CA VAL A 77 38.21 12.24 -8.52
C VAL A 77 37.87 10.85 -9.05
N TYR A 78 36.97 10.12 -8.40
CA TYR A 78 36.47 8.83 -8.87
C TYR A 78 35.92 8.92 -10.31
N SER A 79 35.06 9.92 -10.57
CA SER A 79 34.44 10.12 -11.89
C SER A 79 35.49 10.41 -12.97
N LEU A 80 36.44 11.30 -12.69
CA LEU A 80 37.54 11.62 -13.60
C LEU A 80 38.41 10.38 -13.90
N CYS A 81 38.78 9.62 -12.87
CA CYS A 81 39.56 8.39 -13.03
C CYS A 81 38.79 7.33 -13.85
N LYS A 82 37.48 7.17 -13.61
CA LYS A 82 36.61 6.27 -14.35
C LYS A 82 36.50 6.64 -15.82
N GLU A 83 36.24 7.91 -16.13
CA GLU A 83 36.18 8.41 -17.51
C GLU A 83 37.50 8.15 -18.25
N HIS A 84 38.64 8.48 -17.63
CA HIS A 84 39.96 8.22 -18.21
C HIS A 84 40.24 6.73 -18.44
N ALA A 85 39.84 5.86 -17.51
CA ALA A 85 40.01 4.42 -17.64
C ALA A 85 39.16 3.84 -18.79
N VAL A 86 37.90 4.28 -18.93
CA VAL A 86 36.99 3.85 -20.01
C VAL A 86 37.49 4.32 -21.37
N GLU A 87 38.02 5.54 -21.46
CA GLU A 87 38.53 6.08 -22.73
C GLU A 87 39.86 5.45 -23.17
N GLY A 88 40.55 4.72 -22.29
CA GLY A 88 41.87 4.12 -22.57
C GLY A 88 42.96 5.17 -22.90
N LYS A 89 42.73 6.44 -22.58
CA LYS A 89 43.62 7.56 -22.92
C LYS A 89 44.58 7.83 -21.77
N LYS A 90 45.86 8.06 -22.09
CA LYS A 90 46.80 8.66 -21.12
C LYS A 90 46.32 10.07 -20.76
N TRP A 91 46.35 10.39 -19.47
CA TRP A 91 46.07 11.72 -18.94
C TRP A 91 46.82 12.81 -19.73
N ARG A 92 46.09 13.77 -20.33
CA ARG A 92 46.71 14.88 -21.06
C ARG A 92 47.38 15.84 -20.08
N PHE A 93 48.40 16.55 -20.55
CA PHE A 93 49.13 17.51 -19.72
C PHE A 93 48.18 18.54 -19.06
N TRP A 94 47.21 19.07 -19.81
CA TRP A 94 46.24 20.04 -19.29
C TRP A 94 45.27 19.46 -18.25
N ASP A 95 44.91 18.18 -18.36
CA ASP A 95 44.04 17.50 -17.38
C ASP A 95 44.79 17.33 -16.05
N LYS A 96 46.09 17.01 -16.13
CA LYS A 96 46.97 16.92 -14.95
C LYS A 96 47.15 18.28 -14.26
N VAL A 97 47.33 19.33 -15.04
CA VAL A 97 47.48 20.70 -14.53
C VAL A 97 46.19 21.18 -13.87
N LYS A 98 45.03 21.02 -14.55
CA LYS A 98 43.72 21.39 -13.98
C LYS A 98 43.42 20.62 -12.69
N GLY A 99 43.64 19.31 -12.70
CA GLY A 99 43.43 18.49 -11.51
C GLY A 99 44.37 18.83 -10.36
N TYR A 100 45.62 19.22 -10.65
CA TYR A 100 46.54 19.75 -9.63
C TYR A 100 46.04 21.06 -9.01
N PHE A 101 45.51 21.99 -9.80
CA PHE A 101 44.98 23.25 -9.29
C PHE A 101 43.68 23.05 -8.49
N ASN A 102 42.80 22.14 -8.92
CA ASN A 102 41.50 21.94 -8.31
C ASN A 102 41.54 21.00 -7.08
N TYR A 103 42.47 20.05 -7.05
CA TYR A 103 42.53 18.98 -6.04
C TYR A 103 43.91 18.82 -5.39
N GLY A 104 44.90 19.64 -5.77
CA GLY A 104 46.23 19.65 -5.16
C GLY A 104 47.16 18.53 -5.62
N ARG A 105 48.36 18.50 -5.04
CA ARG A 105 49.44 17.56 -5.40
C ARG A 105 49.05 16.08 -5.25
N LYS A 106 48.16 15.76 -4.32
CA LYS A 106 47.71 14.40 -4.00
C LYS A 106 46.94 13.76 -5.17
N PHE A 107 46.22 14.56 -5.95
CA PHE A 107 45.55 14.13 -7.18
C PHE A 107 46.52 13.55 -8.22
N VAL A 108 47.72 14.12 -8.33
CA VAL A 108 48.75 13.64 -9.26
C VAL A 108 49.22 12.24 -8.92
N THR A 109 49.27 11.90 -7.63
CA THR A 109 49.57 10.53 -7.17
C THR A 109 48.46 9.58 -7.57
N ILE A 110 47.18 9.96 -7.40
CA ILE A 110 46.02 9.11 -7.74
C ILE A 110 45.98 8.82 -9.24
N MET A 111 46.25 9.81 -10.10
CA MET A 111 46.32 9.62 -11.55
C MET A 111 47.39 8.62 -12.02
N SER A 112 48.36 8.30 -11.17
CA SER A 112 49.42 7.34 -11.49
C SER A 112 49.08 5.90 -11.12
N LEU A 113 47.95 5.70 -10.41
CA LEU A 113 47.47 4.38 -9.99
C LEU A 113 46.50 3.82 -11.04
N ASP A 114 46.41 2.49 -11.11
CA ASP A 114 45.43 1.82 -11.95
C ASP A 114 44.03 1.99 -11.38
N PHE A 115 43.05 2.36 -12.20
CA PHE A 115 41.68 2.59 -11.73
C PHE A 115 41.05 1.32 -11.12
N GLY A 116 41.33 0.14 -11.70
CA GLY A 116 40.82 -1.13 -11.17
C GLY A 116 41.35 -1.44 -9.76
N GLU A 117 42.58 -1.02 -9.45
CA GLU A 117 43.19 -1.20 -8.12
C GLU A 117 42.69 -0.20 -7.06
N VAL A 118 42.12 0.93 -7.48
CA VAL A 118 41.78 2.04 -6.57
C VAL A 118 40.29 2.39 -6.53
N ALA A 119 39.48 1.91 -7.47
CA ALA A 119 38.06 2.26 -7.59
C ALA A 119 37.27 2.00 -6.30
N ASP A 120 37.41 0.81 -5.72
CA ASP A 120 36.68 0.45 -4.49
C ASP A 120 37.19 1.21 -3.27
N ASN A 121 38.48 1.50 -3.21
CA ASN A 121 39.06 2.34 -2.16
C ASN A 121 38.52 3.79 -2.23
N LEU A 122 38.40 4.35 -3.44
CA LEU A 122 37.82 5.68 -3.66
C LEU A 122 36.33 5.72 -3.28
N LEU A 123 35.56 4.69 -3.63
CA LEU A 123 34.15 4.58 -3.24
C LEU A 123 33.99 4.40 -1.73
N ASN A 124 34.82 3.56 -1.10
CA ASN A 124 34.85 3.40 0.35
C ASN A 124 35.09 4.74 1.06
N ASP A 125 36.11 5.49 0.62
CA ASP A 125 36.43 6.81 1.19
C ASP A 125 35.29 7.81 0.96
N PHE A 126 34.63 7.78 -0.21
CA PHE A 126 33.46 8.60 -0.49
C PHE A 126 32.32 8.33 0.49
N TYR A 127 31.96 7.07 0.72
CA TYR A 127 30.87 6.71 1.64
C TYR A 127 31.19 7.13 3.08
N GLN A 128 32.38 6.80 3.58
CA GLN A 128 32.80 7.17 4.93
C GLN A 128 32.80 8.68 5.14
N LYS A 129 33.25 9.44 4.14
CA LYS A 129 33.24 10.91 4.19
C LYS A 129 31.83 11.48 4.12
N SER A 130 30.97 10.97 3.23
CA SER A 130 29.60 11.43 3.11
C SER A 130 28.83 11.23 4.43
N ILE A 131 28.96 10.04 5.03
CA ILE A 131 28.37 9.72 6.34
C ILE A 131 28.90 10.67 7.41
N SER A 132 30.21 10.90 7.45
CA SER A 132 30.83 11.82 8.43
C SER A 132 30.36 13.27 8.26
N GLU A 133 30.32 13.78 7.03
CA GLU A 133 29.86 15.13 6.71
C GLU A 133 28.39 15.33 7.12
N TYR A 134 27.50 14.41 6.74
CA TYR A 134 26.09 14.47 7.13
C TYR A 134 25.89 14.34 8.64
N THR A 135 26.66 13.47 9.31
CA THR A 135 26.59 13.31 10.78
C THR A 135 27.02 14.59 11.50
N ASN A 136 28.09 15.24 11.03
CA ASN A 136 28.57 16.49 11.61
C ASN A 136 27.57 17.64 11.41
N GLU A 137 26.98 17.75 10.22
CA GLU A 137 25.94 18.77 9.94
C GLU A 137 24.68 18.50 10.79
N GLN A 138 24.26 17.24 10.89
CA GLN A 138 23.14 16.82 11.75
C GLN A 138 23.39 17.20 13.21
N GLN A 139 24.60 16.93 13.72
CA GLN A 139 24.98 17.29 15.09
C GLN A 139 24.92 18.80 15.31
N LEU A 140 25.53 19.60 14.41
CA LEU A 140 25.53 21.06 14.50
C LEU A 140 24.11 21.64 14.53
N ILE A 141 23.22 21.17 13.65
CA ILE A 141 21.83 21.64 13.63
C ILE A 141 21.08 21.18 14.87
N THR A 142 21.33 19.96 15.35
CA THR A 142 20.72 19.44 16.59
C THR A 142 21.10 20.32 17.78
N GLU A 143 22.38 20.69 17.92
CA GLU A 143 22.86 21.61 18.96
C GLU A 143 22.19 22.99 18.87
N GLN A 144 21.97 23.52 17.66
CA GLN A 144 21.27 24.79 17.45
C GLN A 144 19.77 24.76 17.82
N LEU A 145 19.17 23.57 17.85
CA LEU A 145 17.77 23.33 18.16
C LEU A 145 17.55 22.79 19.58
N GLU A 146 18.59 22.33 20.28
CA GLU A 146 18.49 21.63 21.57
C GLU A 146 17.74 22.43 22.64
N THR A 147 17.97 23.74 22.69
CA THR A 147 17.32 24.64 23.65
C THR A 147 16.00 25.23 23.15
N TYR A 148 15.61 24.94 21.91
CA TYR A 148 14.42 25.52 21.29
C TYR A 148 13.18 24.66 21.52
N THR A 149 12.19 25.20 22.23
CA THR A 149 10.95 24.50 22.55
C THR A 149 9.86 24.81 21.51
N PHE A 150 9.86 24.04 20.41
CA PHE A 150 8.89 24.22 19.32
C PHE A 150 7.44 24.21 19.80
N ASP A 151 7.05 23.26 20.64
CA ASP A 151 5.66 23.13 21.11
C ASP A 151 5.20 24.38 21.88
N SER A 152 6.06 24.90 22.77
CA SER A 152 5.80 26.12 23.52
C SER A 152 5.66 27.34 22.60
N LYS A 153 6.57 27.49 21.64
CA LYS A 153 6.59 28.62 20.70
C LYS A 153 5.44 28.58 19.70
N LEU A 154 5.07 27.39 19.22
CA LEU A 154 3.88 27.20 18.37
C LEU A 154 2.59 27.48 19.15
N GLN A 155 2.53 27.09 20.43
CA GLN A 155 1.40 27.41 21.29
C GLN A 155 1.31 28.92 21.54
N GLU A 156 2.43 29.59 21.83
CA GLU A 156 2.51 31.06 21.96
C GLU A 156 2.02 31.77 20.69
N LEU A 157 2.42 31.28 19.52
CA LEU A 157 1.95 31.79 18.22
C LEU A 157 0.44 31.59 18.06
N ALA A 158 -0.07 30.40 18.38
CA ALA A 158 -1.49 30.09 18.29
C ALA A 158 -2.31 30.97 19.23
N ASP A 159 -1.84 31.19 20.46
CA ASP A 159 -2.51 32.01 21.47
C ASP A 159 -2.55 33.48 21.05
N LEU A 160 -1.42 34.04 20.58
CA LEU A 160 -1.35 35.41 20.07
C LEU A 160 -2.24 35.59 18.83
N SER A 161 -2.17 34.66 17.88
CA SER A 161 -3.00 34.68 16.67
C SER A 161 -4.49 34.61 17.03
N MET A 162 -4.85 33.73 17.96
CA MET A 162 -6.22 33.58 18.44
C MET A 162 -6.69 34.83 19.19
N ALA A 163 -5.82 35.47 19.97
CA ALA A 163 -6.15 36.71 20.66
C ALA A 163 -6.44 37.84 19.66
N VAL A 164 -5.59 38.02 18.63
CA VAL A 164 -5.82 39.01 17.56
C VAL A 164 -7.12 38.71 16.79
N PHE A 165 -7.40 37.43 16.53
CA PHE A 165 -8.64 37.02 15.86
C PHE A 165 -9.88 37.32 16.72
N LYS A 166 -9.88 36.91 17.99
CA LYS A 166 -10.97 37.15 18.94
C LYS A 166 -11.22 38.63 19.19
N ASP A 167 -10.17 39.44 19.24
CA ASP A 167 -10.22 40.89 19.35
C ASP A 167 -10.92 41.53 18.15
N LYS A 168 -10.57 41.09 16.93
CA LYS A 168 -11.25 41.52 15.70
C LYS A 168 -12.72 41.12 15.69
N LEU A 169 -13.04 39.87 16.06
CA LEU A 169 -14.43 39.42 16.17
C LEU A 169 -15.21 40.22 17.22
N SER A 170 -14.61 40.44 18.40
CA SER A 170 -15.27 41.18 19.48
C SER A 170 -15.65 42.57 19.02
N ARG A 171 -14.74 43.33 18.40
CA ARG A 171 -15.05 44.68 17.90
C ARG A 171 -16.08 44.71 16.77
N GLU A 172 -16.15 43.64 15.98
CA GLU A 172 -17.11 43.55 14.86
C GLU A 172 -18.52 43.17 15.36
N TYR A 173 -18.63 42.30 16.37
CA TYR A 173 -19.89 41.69 16.80
C TYR A 173 -20.36 42.11 18.21
N SER A 174 -19.64 42.98 18.94
CA SER A 174 -19.97 43.33 20.33
C SER A 174 -21.22 44.21 20.49
N GLU A 175 -21.54 45.04 19.50
CA GLU A 175 -22.59 46.07 19.63
C GLU A 175 -23.93 45.71 18.96
N SER A 176 -24.07 44.49 18.42
CA SER A 176 -25.28 44.08 17.68
C SER A 176 -26.03 42.92 18.35
N THR A 177 -27.36 43.00 18.36
CA THR A 177 -28.21 41.82 18.58
C THR A 177 -28.05 40.93 17.35
N ARG A 178 -27.34 39.81 17.52
CA ARG A 178 -27.05 38.91 16.40
C ARG A 178 -28.33 38.27 15.89
N LYS A 179 -28.57 38.38 14.59
CA LYS A 179 -29.72 37.76 13.94
C LYS A 179 -29.46 36.26 13.79
N ILE A 180 -30.40 35.45 14.28
CA ILE A 180 -30.38 34.00 14.04
C ILE A 180 -31.24 33.76 12.81
N PHE A 181 -30.72 33.03 11.84
CA PHE A 181 -31.42 32.63 10.64
C PHE A 181 -31.85 31.18 10.82
N GLU A 182 -33.16 30.93 10.95
CA GLU A 182 -33.68 29.58 11.21
C GLU A 182 -34.24 28.92 9.94
N GLU A 183 -34.77 29.71 9.00
CA GLU A 183 -35.39 29.20 7.78
C GLU A 183 -34.50 29.35 6.54
N THR A 184 -34.56 28.36 5.66
CA THR A 184 -33.72 28.30 4.44
C THR A 184 -34.06 29.42 3.46
N GLU A 185 -35.29 29.92 3.48
CA GLU A 185 -35.76 31.04 2.64
C GLU A 185 -35.16 32.38 3.10
N GLU A 186 -35.04 32.60 4.42
CA GLU A 186 -34.38 33.78 5.00
C GLU A 186 -32.88 33.84 4.65
N ILE A 187 -32.23 32.67 4.61
CA ILE A 187 -30.80 32.51 4.28
C ILE A 187 -30.55 32.74 2.78
N SER A 188 -31.41 32.18 1.93
CA SER A 188 -31.14 32.04 0.49
C SER A 188 -31.83 33.07 -0.41
N GLN A 189 -32.87 33.77 0.03
CA GLN A 189 -33.64 34.65 -0.87
C GLN A 189 -33.79 36.10 -0.39
N GLU A 190 -33.87 36.34 0.92
CA GLU A 190 -34.21 37.68 1.41
C GLU A 190 -33.00 38.56 1.74
N ASN A 191 -31.97 38.03 2.42
CA ASN A 191 -30.82 38.84 2.88
C ASN A 191 -29.47 38.08 2.88
N PRO A 192 -28.97 37.61 1.72
CA PRO A 192 -27.73 36.82 1.63
C PRO A 192 -26.50 37.57 2.16
N ALA A 193 -26.43 38.89 1.95
CA ALA A 193 -25.34 39.73 2.45
C ALA A 193 -25.33 39.83 3.98
N GLU A 194 -26.51 39.91 4.59
CA GLU A 194 -26.65 39.95 6.05
C GLU A 194 -26.29 38.58 6.66
N PHE A 195 -26.70 37.49 6.00
CA PHE A 195 -26.34 36.14 6.41
C PHE A 195 -24.83 35.92 6.38
N VAL A 196 -24.14 36.23 5.29
CA VAL A 196 -22.67 36.04 5.18
C VAL A 196 -21.93 36.98 6.13
N LYS A 197 -22.47 38.17 6.41
CA LYS A 197 -21.90 39.06 7.43
C LYS A 197 -21.99 38.44 8.84
N GLU A 198 -23.06 37.72 9.16
CA GLU A 198 -23.22 37.03 10.44
C GLU A 198 -22.45 35.69 10.48
N TYR A 199 -22.41 34.97 9.35
CA TYR A 199 -21.78 33.67 9.16
C TYR A 199 -20.76 33.72 8.01
N PRO A 200 -19.54 34.22 8.27
CA PRO A 200 -18.53 34.47 7.23
C PRO A 200 -17.92 33.20 6.62
N VAL A 201 -18.20 32.03 7.20
CA VAL A 201 -17.74 30.74 6.68
C VAL A 201 -18.95 29.85 6.40
N VAL A 202 -19.14 29.52 5.12
CA VAL A 202 -20.21 28.66 4.65
C VAL A 202 -19.61 27.39 4.07
N LEU A 203 -19.99 26.23 4.63
CA LEU A 203 -19.56 24.92 4.14
C LEU A 203 -20.63 24.34 3.22
N SER A 204 -20.24 23.91 2.02
CA SER A 204 -21.14 23.32 1.04
C SER A 204 -20.39 22.33 0.14
N SER A 205 -21.12 21.42 -0.49
CA SER A 205 -20.58 20.66 -1.62
C SER A 205 -20.44 21.56 -2.85
N THR A 206 -19.57 21.18 -3.80
CA THR A 206 -19.41 21.87 -5.09
C THR A 206 -20.68 21.85 -5.94
N TYR A 207 -21.52 20.82 -5.76
CA TYR A 207 -22.81 20.73 -6.43
C TYR A 207 -23.86 21.67 -5.83
N SER A 208 -23.90 21.78 -4.50
CA SER A 208 -24.95 22.53 -3.79
C SER A 208 -24.68 24.03 -3.66
N ILE A 209 -23.41 24.46 -3.76
CA ILE A 209 -22.98 25.82 -3.42
C ILE A 209 -23.75 26.93 -4.15
N LYS A 210 -24.09 26.71 -5.41
CA LYS A 210 -24.84 27.68 -6.22
C LYS A 210 -26.26 27.94 -5.71
N ASN A 211 -26.83 26.99 -4.99
CA ASN A 211 -28.18 27.07 -4.42
C ASN A 211 -28.16 27.40 -2.92
N THR A 212 -26.98 27.61 -2.32
CA THR A 212 -26.86 27.92 -0.89
C THR A 212 -27.30 29.36 -0.59
N LEU A 213 -26.98 30.30 -1.47
CA LEU A 213 -27.38 31.70 -1.38
C LEU A 213 -28.14 32.12 -2.64
N GLN A 214 -28.70 33.33 -2.61
CA GLN A 214 -29.49 33.88 -3.70
C GLN A 214 -28.70 33.92 -5.00
N SER A 215 -29.37 33.59 -6.11
CA SER A 215 -28.81 33.72 -7.45
C SER A 215 -28.27 35.14 -7.68
N GLY A 216 -26.97 35.26 -7.92
CA GLY A 216 -26.27 36.52 -8.17
C GLY A 216 -25.44 37.04 -7.00
N PHE A 217 -25.55 36.44 -5.80
CA PHE A 217 -24.63 36.71 -4.71
C PHE A 217 -23.28 36.02 -4.92
N THR A 218 -22.18 36.69 -4.61
CA THR A 218 -20.81 36.16 -4.75
C THR A 218 -20.05 36.23 -3.43
N TYR A 219 -19.27 35.19 -3.17
CA TYR A 219 -18.33 35.12 -2.04
C TYR A 219 -17.01 35.83 -2.38
N ASP A 220 -16.31 36.32 -1.36
CA ASP A 220 -14.96 36.85 -1.53
C ASP A 220 -13.96 35.76 -1.95
N TYR A 221 -14.06 34.58 -1.30
CA TYR A 221 -13.21 33.43 -1.55
C TYR A 221 -14.05 32.14 -1.65
N VAL A 222 -13.69 31.29 -2.60
CA VAL A 222 -14.14 29.89 -2.67
C VAL A 222 -12.91 29.00 -2.51
N ILE A 223 -12.92 28.15 -1.47
CA ILE A 223 -11.87 27.17 -1.22
C ILE A 223 -12.44 25.80 -1.57
N VAL A 224 -11.82 25.12 -2.54
CA VAL A 224 -12.20 23.77 -2.94
C VAL A 224 -11.15 22.80 -2.44
N ASP A 225 -11.47 22.06 -1.38
CA ASP A 225 -10.63 20.98 -0.86
C ASP A 225 -10.88 19.67 -1.62
N GLU A 226 -9.90 18.75 -1.60
CA GLU A 226 -9.92 17.49 -2.34
C GLU A 226 -10.24 17.66 -3.84
N ALA A 227 -9.80 18.77 -4.44
CA ALA A 227 -10.15 19.16 -5.80
C ALA A 227 -9.61 18.20 -6.89
N SER A 228 -8.72 17.27 -6.53
CA SER A 228 -8.33 16.16 -7.42
C SER A 228 -9.46 15.16 -7.66
N GLN A 229 -10.47 15.13 -6.78
CA GLN A 229 -11.66 14.28 -6.85
C GLN A 229 -12.92 15.03 -7.34
N VAL A 230 -12.82 16.35 -7.54
CA VAL A 230 -13.93 17.18 -8.02
C VAL A 230 -13.97 17.17 -9.54
N ASP A 231 -15.15 16.95 -10.10
CA ASP A 231 -15.38 16.99 -11.55
C ASP A 231 -15.41 18.43 -12.10
N LEU A 232 -15.13 18.58 -13.40
CA LEU A 232 -15.04 19.91 -14.01
C LEU A 232 -16.38 20.67 -13.97
N ALA A 233 -17.51 19.99 -14.12
CA ALA A 233 -18.81 20.66 -14.17
C ALA A 233 -19.18 21.26 -12.80
N THR A 234 -19.07 20.46 -11.73
CA THR A 234 -19.32 20.97 -10.37
C THR A 234 -18.24 21.94 -9.90
N GLY A 235 -16.99 21.73 -10.32
CA GLY A 235 -15.89 22.66 -10.06
C GLY A 235 -16.14 24.05 -10.67
N VAL A 236 -16.53 24.13 -11.94
CA VAL A 236 -16.86 25.41 -12.61
C VAL A 236 -18.07 26.08 -11.96
N LEU A 237 -19.08 25.31 -11.53
CA LEU A 237 -20.21 25.85 -10.77
C LEU A 237 -19.75 26.50 -9.47
N ALA A 238 -18.88 25.84 -8.70
CA ALA A 238 -18.31 26.40 -7.48
C ALA A 238 -17.50 27.67 -7.75
N MET A 239 -16.68 27.68 -8.81
CA MET A 239 -15.90 28.84 -9.21
C MET A 239 -16.78 30.06 -9.54
N SER A 240 -17.94 29.85 -10.16
CA SER A 240 -18.86 30.94 -10.52
C SER A 240 -19.45 31.68 -9.32
N CYS A 241 -19.29 31.15 -8.11
CA CYS A 241 -19.83 31.72 -6.88
C CYS A 241 -18.85 32.67 -6.17
N GLY A 242 -17.58 32.81 -6.60
CA GLY A 242 -16.56 33.54 -5.85
C GLY A 242 -15.71 34.51 -6.67
N HIS A 243 -15.16 35.54 -6.01
CA HIS A 243 -14.20 36.46 -6.62
C HIS A 243 -12.78 35.90 -6.67
N ASN A 244 -12.38 35.17 -5.62
CA ASN A 244 -11.08 34.52 -5.52
C ASN A 244 -11.26 33.01 -5.33
N LEU A 245 -10.33 32.24 -5.86
CA LEU A 245 -10.37 30.77 -5.83
C LEU A 245 -9.09 30.21 -5.21
N VAL A 246 -9.25 29.28 -4.27
CA VAL A 246 -8.16 28.46 -3.74
C VAL A 246 -8.50 27.00 -3.99
N ILE A 247 -7.63 26.30 -4.73
CA ILE A 247 -7.82 24.89 -5.07
C ILE A 247 -6.80 24.09 -4.27
N VAL A 248 -7.28 23.15 -3.46
CA VAL A 248 -6.45 22.28 -2.62
C VAL A 248 -6.71 20.83 -3.01
N GLY A 249 -5.65 20.06 -3.18
CA GLY A 249 -5.73 18.65 -3.50
C GLY A 249 -4.38 18.09 -3.95
N ASP A 250 -4.37 16.81 -4.30
CA ASP A 250 -3.17 16.10 -4.72
C ASP A 250 -3.41 15.36 -6.04
N ASP A 251 -2.73 15.78 -7.11
CA ASP A 251 -2.86 15.20 -8.44
C ASP A 251 -2.20 13.81 -8.57
N LYS A 252 -1.35 13.44 -7.59
CA LYS A 252 -0.73 12.11 -7.44
C LYS A 252 -1.57 11.14 -6.62
N GLN A 253 -2.69 11.57 -6.04
CA GLN A 253 -3.69 10.72 -5.41
C GLN A 253 -4.86 10.45 -6.36
N LEU A 254 -5.89 9.75 -5.85
CA LEU A 254 -7.00 9.25 -6.68
C LEU A 254 -7.67 10.38 -7.46
N PRO A 255 -7.88 10.19 -8.77
CA PRO A 255 -8.63 11.15 -9.56
C PRO A 255 -10.13 11.00 -9.27
N MET A 256 -10.91 11.94 -9.77
CA MET A 256 -12.34 11.72 -9.88
C MET A 256 -12.65 10.51 -10.77
N VAL A 257 -13.72 9.78 -10.46
CA VAL A 257 -14.22 8.67 -11.28
C VAL A 257 -15.58 9.08 -11.85
N PRO A 258 -15.64 9.49 -13.14
CA PRO A 258 -16.90 9.90 -13.75
C PRO A 258 -17.84 8.70 -13.88
N GLY A 259 -19.15 8.96 -13.74
CA GLY A 259 -20.18 7.96 -14.00
C GLY A 259 -20.25 7.56 -15.48
N GLU A 260 -20.90 6.43 -15.79
CA GLU A 260 -21.05 5.93 -17.16
C GLU A 260 -21.76 6.95 -18.07
N GLU A 261 -22.88 7.52 -17.60
CA GLU A 261 -23.66 8.52 -18.32
C GLU A 261 -22.86 9.82 -18.62
N PRO A 262 -22.25 10.52 -17.63
CA PRO A 262 -21.37 11.66 -17.90
C PRO A 262 -20.21 11.34 -18.84
N THR A 263 -19.66 10.12 -18.76
CA THR A 263 -18.56 9.68 -19.63
C THR A 263 -19.03 9.53 -21.08
N ALA A 264 -20.19 8.92 -21.30
CA ALA A 264 -20.78 8.78 -22.62
C ALA A 264 -21.07 10.15 -23.25
N LEU A 265 -21.69 11.06 -22.49
CA LEU A 265 -21.95 12.44 -22.92
C LEU A 265 -20.66 13.18 -23.26
N SER A 266 -19.64 13.13 -22.38
CA SER A 266 -18.37 13.81 -22.64
C SER A 266 -17.69 13.29 -23.90
N ASN A 267 -17.74 11.99 -24.18
CA ASN A 267 -17.15 11.42 -25.40
C ASN A 267 -17.94 11.76 -26.66
N GLN A 268 -19.27 11.87 -26.55
CA GLN A 268 -20.13 12.27 -27.68
C GLN A 268 -19.86 13.71 -28.13
N TYR A 269 -19.66 14.63 -27.19
CA TYR A 269 -19.43 16.04 -27.46
C TYR A 269 -17.94 16.44 -27.49
N TRP A 270 -17.02 15.46 -27.37
CA TRP A 270 -15.60 15.74 -27.44
C TRP A 270 -15.20 16.09 -28.87
N ASP A 271 -14.49 17.21 -29.01
CA ASP A 271 -13.91 17.70 -30.25
C ASP A 271 -12.39 17.87 -30.04
N GLU A 272 -11.58 17.42 -31.00
CA GLU A 272 -10.12 17.54 -30.93
C GLU A 272 -9.63 19.00 -31.00
N GLU A 273 -10.49 19.94 -31.42
CA GLU A 273 -10.21 21.38 -31.35
C GLU A 273 -10.31 21.95 -29.93
N ILE A 274 -10.97 21.26 -29.01
CA ILE A 274 -11.05 21.66 -27.59
C ILE A 274 -9.74 21.30 -26.90
N ASP A 275 -9.16 22.25 -26.15
CA ASP A 275 -7.95 22.00 -25.37
C ASP A 275 -8.16 20.81 -24.41
N GLU A 276 -7.23 19.86 -24.41
CA GLU A 276 -7.26 18.63 -23.59
C GLU A 276 -7.48 18.95 -22.11
N ALA A 277 -7.05 20.11 -21.63
CA ALA A 277 -7.27 20.56 -20.25
C ALA A 277 -8.76 20.60 -19.83
N TYR A 278 -9.69 20.69 -20.79
CA TYR A 278 -11.14 20.70 -20.55
C TYR A 278 -11.80 19.33 -20.69
N ARG A 279 -11.03 18.26 -20.93
CA ARG A 279 -11.59 16.92 -21.12
C ARG A 279 -12.12 16.34 -19.81
N TYR A 280 -13.45 16.40 -19.65
CA TYR A 280 -14.15 15.93 -18.46
C TYR A 280 -13.74 14.52 -18.05
N THR A 281 -13.62 13.56 -18.97
CA THR A 281 -13.28 12.18 -18.60
C THR A 281 -11.85 11.99 -18.05
N LYS A 282 -10.96 12.97 -18.19
CA LYS A 282 -9.53 12.82 -17.85
C LYS A 282 -9.03 13.80 -16.79
N HIS A 283 -9.65 14.97 -16.68
CA HIS A 283 -9.21 16.03 -15.78
C HIS A 283 -10.21 16.29 -14.67
N SER A 284 -9.69 16.41 -13.45
CA SER A 284 -10.42 16.98 -12.32
C SER A 284 -10.25 18.50 -12.31
N LEU A 285 -10.98 19.18 -11.42
CA LEU A 285 -10.81 20.62 -11.22
C LEU A 285 -9.35 21.01 -11.00
N LEU A 286 -8.63 20.27 -10.14
CA LEU A 286 -7.22 20.53 -9.85
C LEU A 286 -6.32 20.37 -11.09
N SER A 287 -6.40 19.23 -11.78
CA SER A 287 -5.48 18.97 -12.89
C SER A 287 -5.76 19.86 -14.10
N SER A 288 -7.03 20.21 -14.34
CA SER A 288 -7.42 21.20 -15.35
C SER A 288 -6.90 22.60 -15.00
N ALA A 289 -7.10 23.05 -13.76
CA ALA A 289 -6.62 24.35 -13.29
C ALA A 289 -5.10 24.52 -13.48
N CYS A 290 -4.31 23.50 -13.14
CA CYS A 290 -2.85 23.52 -13.34
C CYS A 290 -2.45 23.62 -14.82
N LEU A 291 -3.22 23.02 -15.74
CA LEU A 291 -2.93 23.06 -17.18
C LEU A 291 -3.33 24.40 -17.81
N VAL A 292 -4.48 24.94 -17.41
CA VAL A 292 -5.03 26.21 -17.93
C VAL A 292 -4.28 27.42 -17.36
N TRP A 293 -4.08 27.46 -16.03
CA TRP A 293 -3.49 28.62 -15.35
C TRP A 293 -2.03 28.40 -14.98
N LYS A 294 -1.17 28.27 -15.98
CA LYS A 294 0.28 28.04 -15.80
C LYS A 294 1.01 29.14 -15.01
N GLN A 295 0.41 30.33 -14.89
CA GLN A 295 0.97 31.46 -14.14
C GLN A 295 0.44 31.56 -12.70
N ALA A 296 -0.57 30.76 -12.33
CA ALA A 296 -1.08 30.76 -10.96
C ALA A 296 -0.01 30.21 -10.00
N PRO A 297 0.11 30.77 -8.79
CA PRO A 297 1.04 30.25 -7.80
C PRO A 297 0.62 28.84 -7.37
N ILE A 298 1.55 27.89 -7.49
CA ILE A 298 1.36 26.50 -7.02
C ILE A 298 2.33 26.27 -5.87
N VAL A 299 1.80 25.88 -4.72
CA VAL A 299 2.58 25.61 -3.51
C VAL A 299 2.41 24.14 -3.12
N LEU A 300 3.51 23.39 -3.14
CA LEU A 300 3.56 22.04 -2.59
C LEU A 300 3.80 22.12 -1.08
N LEU A 301 2.90 21.55 -0.28
CA LEU A 301 3.14 21.31 1.14
C LEU A 301 4.09 20.12 1.27
N LYS A 302 5.28 20.34 1.84
CA LYS A 302 6.38 19.37 1.77
C LYS A 302 6.45 18.46 2.99
N GLU A 303 6.09 18.98 4.15
CA GLU A 303 6.27 18.31 5.43
C GLU A 303 5.28 17.16 5.63
N HIS A 304 5.79 15.96 5.86
CA HIS A 304 5.01 14.76 6.09
C HIS A 304 5.14 14.27 7.54
N TYR A 305 4.01 14.17 8.24
CA TYR A 305 3.94 13.86 9.67
C TYR A 305 3.27 12.52 10.01
N ARG A 306 2.91 11.71 9.02
CA ARG A 306 2.03 10.55 9.20
C ARG A 306 2.77 9.22 9.21
N CYS A 307 3.33 8.80 8.07
CA CYS A 307 3.84 7.44 7.91
C CYS A 307 5.27 7.32 8.42
N HIS A 308 5.65 6.11 8.87
CA HIS A 308 7.02 5.74 9.14
C HIS A 308 7.93 6.14 7.96
N PRO A 309 9.16 6.65 8.20
CA PRO A 309 10.02 7.16 7.14
C PRO A 309 10.21 6.23 5.95
N GLN A 310 10.54 4.96 6.18
CA GLN A 310 10.67 3.96 5.10
C GLN A 310 9.37 3.74 4.28
N ILE A 311 8.18 3.92 4.86
CA ILE A 311 6.92 3.74 4.13
C ILE A 311 6.70 4.92 3.17
N ILE A 312 6.71 6.15 3.70
CA ILE A 312 6.45 7.33 2.86
C ILE A 312 7.62 7.59 1.89
N ASN A 313 8.85 7.19 2.21
CA ASN A 313 9.99 7.38 1.32
C ASN A 313 9.85 6.62 0.00
N PHE A 314 9.11 5.50 -0.04
CA PHE A 314 8.69 4.88 -1.31
C PHE A 314 7.88 5.87 -2.17
N CYS A 315 6.80 6.41 -1.61
CA CYS A 315 5.95 7.36 -2.33
C CYS A 315 6.74 8.63 -2.72
N ASN A 316 7.60 9.12 -1.83
CA ASN A 316 8.41 10.30 -2.05
C ASN A 316 9.34 10.13 -3.26
N LYS A 317 10.06 9.00 -3.32
CA LYS A 317 10.92 8.63 -4.46
C LYS A 317 10.13 8.40 -5.74
N LYS A 318 8.95 7.76 -5.63
CA LYS A 318 8.18 7.29 -6.80
C LYS A 318 7.28 8.35 -7.42
N PHE A 319 6.66 9.22 -6.62
CA PHE A 319 5.57 10.11 -7.05
C PHE A 319 5.83 11.60 -6.80
N TYR A 320 6.70 11.94 -5.86
CA TYR A 320 6.94 13.33 -5.43
C TYR A 320 8.40 13.80 -5.63
N ASN A 321 9.20 13.11 -6.46
CA ASN A 321 10.57 13.51 -6.82
C ASN A 321 11.48 13.87 -5.63
N ASN A 322 11.30 13.20 -4.48
CA ASN A 322 12.02 13.48 -3.22
C ASN A 322 11.77 14.87 -2.60
N GLU A 323 10.71 15.58 -3.01
CA GLU A 323 10.36 16.91 -2.49
C GLU A 323 9.71 16.87 -1.11
N LEU A 324 9.16 15.73 -0.68
CA LEU A 324 8.58 15.60 0.66
C LEU A 324 9.68 15.55 1.73
N ILE A 325 9.46 16.27 2.82
CA ILE A 325 10.31 16.33 4.01
C ILE A 325 9.66 15.46 5.08
N ILE A 326 10.31 14.35 5.43
CA ILE A 326 9.76 13.35 6.34
C ILE A 326 10.06 13.77 7.78
N MET A 327 9.03 14.17 8.52
CA MET A 327 9.16 14.72 9.88
C MET A 327 9.02 13.66 10.98
N THR A 328 8.59 12.45 10.61
CA THR A 328 8.49 11.29 11.51
C THR A 328 9.86 10.66 11.77
N GLU A 329 9.99 9.94 12.88
CA GLU A 329 11.24 9.28 13.28
C GLU A 329 11.13 7.76 13.19
N GLU A 330 12.27 7.11 12.90
CA GLU A 330 12.41 5.65 12.97
C GLU A 330 12.79 5.23 14.40
N LYS A 331 12.26 4.10 14.88
CA LYS A 331 12.68 3.52 16.15
C LYS A 331 13.51 2.27 15.92
N THR A 332 14.50 2.06 16.79
CA THR A 332 15.37 0.88 16.73
C THR A 332 14.55 -0.41 16.82
N GLY A 333 14.69 -1.28 15.82
CA GLY A 333 13.98 -2.56 15.75
C GLY A 333 12.62 -2.51 15.02
N ASP A 334 12.21 -1.36 14.50
CA ASP A 334 11.02 -1.26 13.67
C ASP A 334 11.15 -2.16 12.42
N LYS A 335 10.04 -2.81 12.05
CA LYS A 335 9.91 -3.61 10.82
C LYS A 335 8.74 -3.08 9.99
N PRO A 336 8.88 -1.87 9.43
CA PRO A 336 7.76 -1.13 8.84
C PRO A 336 7.33 -1.66 7.47
N LEU A 337 8.15 -2.49 6.82
CA LEU A 337 7.92 -2.97 5.47
C LEU A 337 8.00 -4.50 5.42
N VAL A 338 6.92 -5.14 4.98
CA VAL A 338 6.86 -6.59 4.73
C VAL A 338 6.21 -6.83 3.38
N PHE A 339 6.82 -7.68 2.57
CA PHE A 339 6.27 -8.15 1.30
C PHE A 339 6.18 -9.67 1.32
N LYS A 340 4.96 -10.19 1.31
CA LYS A 340 4.64 -11.60 1.34
C LYS A 340 4.27 -12.07 -0.06
N LYS A 341 5.15 -12.87 -0.66
CA LYS A 341 4.95 -13.45 -1.98
C LYS A 341 3.99 -14.63 -1.88
N VAL A 342 2.90 -14.53 -2.63
CA VAL A 342 1.93 -15.62 -2.83
C VAL A 342 2.52 -16.60 -3.84
N PRO A 343 2.39 -17.92 -3.63
CA PRO A 343 2.86 -18.91 -4.58
C PRO A 343 2.29 -18.65 -5.97
N ILE A 344 3.09 -18.95 -7.00
CA ILE A 344 2.68 -18.77 -8.38
C ILE A 344 1.47 -19.67 -8.64
N GLY A 345 0.40 -19.11 -9.19
CA GLY A 345 -0.78 -19.91 -9.52
C GLY A 345 -1.84 -19.07 -10.22
N ASN A 346 -2.99 -19.69 -10.51
CA ASN A 346 -4.15 -18.99 -11.04
C ASN A 346 -5.25 -18.89 -9.96
N HIS A 347 -4.92 -18.22 -8.85
CA HIS A 347 -5.76 -18.11 -7.65
C HIS A 347 -6.84 -17.03 -7.76
N GLU A 348 -6.60 -16.00 -8.58
CA GLU A 348 -7.60 -14.99 -8.93
C GLU A 348 -8.81 -15.57 -9.68
N ARG A 349 -10.01 -15.39 -9.12
CA ARG A 349 -11.31 -15.71 -9.74
C ARG A 349 -12.36 -14.70 -9.31
N ASP A 350 -13.13 -14.18 -10.26
CA ASP A 350 -14.18 -13.17 -10.01
C ASP A 350 -13.70 -11.99 -9.15
N ASN A 351 -12.47 -11.51 -9.43
CA ASN A 351 -11.80 -10.46 -8.67
C ASN A 351 -11.66 -10.79 -7.17
N THR A 352 -11.42 -12.07 -6.85
CA THR A 352 -11.06 -12.57 -5.51
C THR A 352 -9.87 -13.49 -5.58
N ASN A 353 -9.08 -13.56 -4.52
CA ASN A 353 -7.94 -14.47 -4.40
C ASN A 353 -7.98 -15.13 -3.04
N GLN A 354 -8.37 -16.40 -3.00
CA GLN A 354 -8.50 -17.16 -1.76
C GLN A 354 -7.14 -17.36 -1.09
N ARG A 355 -6.10 -17.63 -1.87
CA ARG A 355 -4.76 -17.86 -1.33
C ARG A 355 -4.21 -16.64 -0.60
N GLU A 356 -4.48 -15.43 -1.09
CA GLU A 356 -4.14 -14.20 -0.36
C GLU A 356 -4.86 -14.10 1.00
N ILE A 357 -6.15 -14.50 1.07
CA ILE A 357 -6.93 -14.51 2.31
C ILE A 357 -6.32 -15.51 3.31
N ASP A 358 -6.01 -16.71 2.84
CA ASP A 358 -5.42 -17.78 3.66
C ASP A 358 -4.06 -17.33 4.22
N ILE A 359 -3.21 -16.69 3.40
CA ILE A 359 -1.92 -16.13 3.83
C ILE A 359 -2.10 -15.04 4.87
N ILE A 360 -3.04 -14.11 4.66
CA ILE A 360 -3.33 -13.06 5.64
C ILE A 360 -3.73 -13.69 6.97
N LYS A 361 -4.62 -14.68 6.93
CA LYS A 361 -5.16 -15.35 8.11
C LYS A 361 -4.14 -16.20 8.86
N GLU A 362 -3.36 -17.01 8.15
CA GLU A 362 -2.52 -18.06 8.73
C GLU A 362 -1.09 -17.58 8.99
N GLU A 363 -0.57 -16.64 8.20
CA GLU A 363 0.80 -16.16 8.33
C GLU A 363 0.89 -14.74 8.86
N ILE A 364 0.07 -13.80 8.38
CA ILE A 364 0.22 -12.38 8.72
C ILE A 364 -0.41 -12.04 10.07
N LEU A 365 -1.69 -12.34 10.28
CA LEU A 365 -2.38 -11.99 11.53
C LEU A 365 -1.70 -12.55 12.79
N PRO A 366 -1.16 -13.77 12.82
CA PRO A 366 -0.44 -14.28 13.97
C PRO A 366 0.85 -13.51 14.29
N GLN A 367 1.52 -12.93 13.28
CA GLN A 367 2.73 -12.12 13.46
C GLN A 367 2.44 -10.77 14.11
N ILE A 368 1.25 -10.22 13.86
CA ILE A 368 0.82 -8.91 14.38
C ILE A 368 -0.26 -9.01 15.47
N LYS A 369 -0.38 -10.18 16.13
CA LYS A 369 -1.40 -10.46 17.15
C LYS A 369 -1.40 -9.51 18.36
N ASN A 370 -0.30 -8.79 18.58
CA ASN A 370 -0.14 -7.79 19.62
C ASN A 370 -0.74 -6.43 19.25
N ILE A 371 -1.20 -6.24 18.01
CA ILE A 371 -1.83 -5.03 17.53
C ILE A 371 -3.35 -5.17 17.64
N SER A 372 -4.02 -4.18 18.23
CA SER A 372 -5.49 -4.13 18.30
C SER A 372 -6.11 -4.14 16.90
N ALA A 373 -7.19 -4.91 16.71
CA ALA A 373 -7.85 -5.05 15.40
C ALA A 373 -8.32 -3.72 14.80
N GLU A 374 -8.67 -2.74 15.64
CA GLU A 374 -9.08 -1.39 15.21
C GLU A 374 -7.95 -0.58 14.56
N LYS A 375 -6.70 -0.96 14.84
CA LYS A 375 -5.47 -0.35 14.32
C LYS A 375 -4.95 -1.06 13.06
N ILE A 376 -5.65 -2.09 12.60
CA ILE A 376 -5.34 -2.85 11.40
C ILE A 376 -6.37 -2.51 10.32
N GLY A 377 -5.88 -2.19 9.12
CA GLY A 377 -6.70 -2.05 7.93
C GLY A 377 -6.28 -3.04 6.85
N VAL A 378 -7.24 -3.64 6.15
CA VAL A 378 -6.97 -4.46 4.96
C VAL A 378 -7.54 -3.76 3.74
N ILE A 379 -6.67 -3.44 2.80
CA ILE A 379 -7.01 -2.71 1.57
C ILE A 379 -6.85 -3.64 0.37
N THR A 380 -7.82 -3.61 -0.53
CA THR A 380 -7.80 -4.39 -1.77
C THR A 380 -8.46 -3.63 -2.92
N PRO A 381 -8.08 -3.82 -4.19
CA PRO A 381 -8.71 -3.09 -5.30
C PRO A 381 -10.18 -3.48 -5.53
N TYR A 382 -10.62 -4.66 -5.10
CA TYR A 382 -11.91 -5.22 -5.53
C TYR A 382 -12.93 -5.44 -4.40
N LYS A 383 -14.18 -5.01 -4.64
CA LYS A 383 -15.30 -5.19 -3.70
C LYS A 383 -15.56 -6.65 -3.33
N ASN A 384 -15.44 -7.58 -4.28
CA ASN A 384 -15.68 -9.01 -4.01
C ASN A 384 -14.67 -9.56 -2.99
N GLN A 385 -13.40 -9.14 -3.08
CA GLN A 385 -12.37 -9.52 -2.11
C GLN A 385 -12.65 -8.91 -0.73
N VAL A 386 -13.13 -7.65 -0.67
CA VAL A 386 -13.56 -7.04 0.59
C VAL A 386 -14.61 -7.89 1.30
N VAL A 387 -15.62 -8.37 0.57
CA VAL A 387 -16.68 -9.20 1.15
C VAL A 387 -16.11 -10.51 1.70
N LYS A 388 -15.25 -11.20 0.95
CA LYS A 388 -14.64 -12.45 1.41
C LYS A 388 -13.74 -12.25 2.64
N LEU A 389 -12.85 -11.26 2.60
CA LEU A 389 -11.98 -10.93 3.73
C LEU A 389 -12.79 -10.63 5.00
N LYS A 390 -13.87 -9.86 4.91
CA LYS A 390 -14.74 -9.58 6.07
C LYS A 390 -15.38 -10.84 6.67
N ASN A 391 -15.68 -11.83 5.83
CA ASN A 391 -16.34 -13.05 6.27
C ASN A 391 -15.36 -14.09 6.83
N GLU A 392 -14.11 -14.11 6.35
CA GLU A 392 -13.18 -15.21 6.62
C GLU A 392 -12.05 -14.86 7.59
N LEU A 393 -11.76 -13.57 7.78
CA LEU A 393 -10.77 -13.14 8.75
C LEU A 393 -11.28 -13.35 10.19
N PRO A 394 -10.45 -13.86 11.11
CA PRO A 394 -10.84 -14.16 12.48
C PRO A 394 -10.98 -12.93 13.37
N ILE A 395 -10.56 -11.74 12.89
CA ILE A 395 -10.61 -10.48 13.62
C ILE A 395 -11.54 -9.50 12.92
N GLN A 396 -12.19 -8.63 13.70
CA GLN A 396 -12.99 -7.53 13.18
C GLN A 396 -12.11 -6.31 12.93
N CYS A 397 -11.30 -6.36 11.87
CA CYS A 397 -10.53 -5.23 11.38
C CYS A 397 -11.26 -4.50 10.25
N GLU A 398 -10.78 -3.31 9.91
CA GLU A 398 -11.39 -2.51 8.84
C GLU A 398 -10.94 -3.01 7.46
N VAL A 399 -11.89 -3.51 6.66
CA VAL A 399 -11.63 -4.00 5.31
C VAL A 399 -12.39 -3.16 4.29
N ALA A 400 -11.68 -2.57 3.32
CA ALA A 400 -12.30 -1.74 2.30
C ALA A 400 -11.47 -1.66 1.01
N THR A 401 -12.10 -1.13 -0.04
CA THR A 401 -11.38 -0.82 -1.28
C THR A 401 -10.48 0.40 -1.11
N VAL A 402 -9.43 0.54 -1.93
CA VAL A 402 -8.52 1.71 -1.89
C VAL A 402 -9.30 3.04 -1.92
N HIS A 403 -10.23 3.20 -2.88
CA HIS A 403 -11.10 4.38 -3.00
C HIS A 403 -11.86 4.70 -1.71
N ALA A 404 -12.52 3.69 -1.13
CA ALA A 404 -13.24 3.86 0.13
C ALA A 404 -12.30 4.18 1.30
N PHE A 405 -11.03 3.75 1.27
CA PHE A 405 -10.04 4.02 2.33
C PHE A 405 -9.40 5.41 2.23
N GLN A 406 -9.73 6.21 1.22
CA GLN A 406 -9.19 7.57 1.08
C GLN A 406 -9.54 8.45 2.28
N GLY A 407 -8.60 9.31 2.68
CA GLY A 407 -8.72 10.17 3.87
C GLY A 407 -8.59 9.43 5.22
N ARG A 408 -8.56 8.10 5.23
CA ARG A 408 -8.41 7.27 6.45
C ARG A 408 -6.96 6.81 6.61
N GLU A 409 -6.60 6.30 7.79
CA GLU A 409 -5.27 5.77 8.10
C GLU A 409 -5.34 4.70 9.20
N LYS A 410 -4.32 3.84 9.29
CA LYS A 410 -4.17 2.81 10.35
C LYS A 410 -2.70 2.59 10.69
N ASP A 411 -2.42 2.17 11.93
CA ASP A 411 -1.07 1.78 12.35
C ASP A 411 -0.49 0.71 11.42
N THR A 412 -1.27 -0.33 11.09
CA THR A 412 -0.86 -1.39 10.17
C THR A 412 -1.84 -1.51 9.01
N ILE A 413 -1.33 -1.45 7.78
CA ILE A 413 -2.11 -1.72 6.57
C ILE A 413 -1.60 -3.00 5.90
N ILE A 414 -2.55 -3.87 5.55
CA ILE A 414 -2.32 -5.06 4.74
C ILE A 414 -2.93 -4.81 3.35
N ILE A 415 -2.11 -4.84 2.30
CA ILE A 415 -2.57 -4.71 0.91
C ILE A 415 -2.72 -6.11 0.30
N SER A 416 -3.93 -6.47 -0.12
CA SER A 416 -4.24 -7.68 -0.90
C SER A 416 -4.51 -7.27 -2.34
N THR A 417 -3.59 -7.59 -3.25
CA THR A 417 -3.67 -7.14 -4.66
C THR A 417 -4.65 -7.95 -5.49
N VAL A 418 -5.04 -9.14 -5.03
CA VAL A 418 -5.91 -10.13 -5.68
C VAL A 418 -5.32 -10.72 -6.97
N SER A 419 -4.45 -9.99 -7.65
CA SER A 419 -4.10 -10.28 -9.02
C SER A 419 -3.09 -11.42 -9.13
N ASN A 420 -3.37 -12.38 -10.02
CA ASN A 420 -2.36 -13.33 -10.48
C ASN A 420 -1.38 -12.65 -11.44
N ASN A 421 -1.73 -11.50 -12.00
CA ASN A 421 -0.85 -10.72 -12.85
C ASN A 421 -1.14 -9.24 -12.59
N THR A 422 -0.34 -8.61 -11.73
CA THR A 422 -0.57 -7.21 -11.32
C THR A 422 -0.44 -6.22 -12.48
N SER A 423 -0.17 -6.68 -13.71
CA SER A 423 -0.26 -5.91 -14.97
C SER A 423 -1.68 -5.47 -15.38
N LYS A 424 -2.73 -5.81 -14.63
CA LYS A 424 -4.06 -5.21 -14.85
C LYS A 424 -3.97 -3.70 -14.59
N GLU A 425 -4.30 -2.91 -15.60
CA GLU A 425 -4.17 -1.45 -15.60
C GLU A 425 -4.78 -0.80 -14.36
N PHE A 426 -5.95 -1.27 -13.92
CA PHE A 426 -6.61 -0.80 -12.70
C PHE A 426 -5.81 -1.07 -11.42
N VAL A 427 -5.19 -2.23 -11.28
CA VAL A 427 -4.41 -2.57 -10.07
C VAL A 427 -3.07 -1.85 -10.08
N ASN A 428 -2.48 -1.68 -11.26
CA ASN A 428 -1.22 -0.97 -11.44
C ASN A 428 -1.37 0.54 -11.66
N ASP A 429 -2.45 1.15 -11.19
CA ASP A 429 -2.58 2.61 -11.22
C ASP A 429 -1.61 3.23 -10.19
N PRO A 430 -0.72 4.16 -10.60
CA PRO A 430 0.23 4.80 -9.69
C PRO A 430 -0.46 5.53 -8.53
N LYS A 431 -1.62 6.15 -8.77
CA LYS A 431 -2.40 6.90 -7.78
C LYS A 431 -3.05 5.95 -6.77
N LEU A 432 -3.55 4.80 -7.22
CA LEU A 432 -4.08 3.77 -6.31
C LEU A 432 -3.00 3.25 -5.36
N ILE A 433 -1.79 3.00 -5.88
CA ILE A 433 -0.67 2.52 -5.06
C ILE A 433 -0.19 3.61 -4.10
N ASN A 434 -0.06 4.85 -4.57
CA ASN A 434 0.30 5.98 -3.71
C ASN A 434 -0.67 6.14 -2.53
N VAL A 435 -1.98 6.08 -2.80
CA VAL A 435 -2.99 6.12 -1.74
C VAL A 435 -2.87 4.90 -0.83
N ALA A 436 -2.85 3.68 -1.36
CA ALA A 436 -2.81 2.45 -0.57
C ALA A 436 -1.60 2.38 0.37
N VAL A 437 -0.40 2.73 -0.12
CA VAL A 437 0.83 2.74 0.67
C VAL A 437 0.79 3.82 1.77
N SER A 438 0.35 5.03 1.42
CA SER A 438 0.29 6.16 2.37
C SER A 438 -0.80 6.05 3.45
N ARG A 439 -1.57 4.96 3.47
CA ARG A 439 -2.54 4.68 4.55
C ARG A 439 -1.88 4.07 5.79
N ALA A 440 -0.66 3.53 5.66
CA ALA A 440 0.07 2.86 6.72
C ALA A 440 0.86 3.85 7.57
N VAL A 441 0.56 3.95 8.86
CA VAL A 441 1.28 4.84 9.79
C VAL A 441 2.57 4.19 10.28
N LYS A 442 2.56 2.92 10.71
CA LYS A 442 3.73 2.24 11.30
C LYS A 442 4.22 1.05 10.48
N GLN A 443 3.32 0.28 9.90
CA GLN A 443 3.68 -0.94 9.18
C GLN A 443 2.83 -1.16 7.94
N LEU A 444 3.49 -1.42 6.82
CA LEU A 444 2.91 -1.82 5.56
C LEU A 444 3.24 -3.29 5.29
N ILE A 445 2.21 -4.10 5.05
CA ILE A 445 2.34 -5.50 4.67
C ILE A 445 1.67 -5.67 3.30
N VAL A 446 2.42 -6.11 2.30
CA VAL A 446 1.89 -6.34 0.95
C VAL A 446 1.80 -7.84 0.69
N VAL A 447 0.64 -8.34 0.32
CA VAL A 447 0.40 -9.73 -0.05
C VAL A 447 0.00 -9.79 -1.52
N THR A 448 0.87 -10.35 -2.36
CA THR A 448 0.69 -10.40 -3.81
C THR A 448 1.41 -11.58 -4.44
N SER A 449 0.90 -12.04 -5.58
CA SER A 449 1.61 -13.01 -6.43
C SER A 449 2.98 -12.48 -6.88
N SER A 450 3.97 -13.35 -6.99
CA SER A 450 5.32 -13.05 -7.49
C SER A 450 5.51 -13.59 -8.91
N ASN A 451 4.86 -12.97 -9.90
CA ASN A 451 5.02 -13.37 -11.29
C ASN A 451 6.08 -12.51 -12.01
N LYS A 452 6.81 -13.09 -12.96
CA LYS A 452 7.83 -12.38 -13.77
C LYS A 452 7.31 -11.12 -14.48
N GLY A 453 6.00 -11.00 -14.70
CA GLY A 453 5.37 -9.80 -15.25
C GLY A 453 5.34 -8.62 -14.27
N ASN A 454 5.46 -8.89 -12.97
CA ASN A 454 5.35 -7.87 -11.92
C ASN A 454 6.61 -7.01 -11.84
N ASP A 455 7.77 -7.50 -12.34
CA ASP A 455 9.05 -6.78 -12.31
C ASP A 455 9.05 -5.43 -13.05
N LYS A 456 8.05 -5.18 -13.90
CA LYS A 456 7.91 -3.95 -14.70
C LYS A 456 6.79 -3.03 -14.23
N ASN A 457 6.16 -3.33 -13.10
CA ASN A 457 5.01 -2.60 -12.61
C ASN A 457 5.27 -1.98 -11.23
N HIS A 458 4.38 -1.13 -10.76
CA HIS A 458 4.56 -0.35 -9.54
C HIS A 458 4.60 -1.22 -8.27
N TYR A 459 3.92 -2.38 -8.26
CA TYR A 459 4.06 -3.35 -7.16
C TYR A 459 5.41 -4.08 -7.19
N GLY A 460 5.97 -4.32 -8.38
CA GLY A 460 7.35 -4.82 -8.51
C GLY A 460 8.38 -3.79 -8.06
N ASP A 461 8.16 -2.50 -8.36
CA ASP A 461 8.99 -1.42 -7.83
C ASP A 461 8.90 -1.34 -6.30
N LEU A 462 7.69 -1.49 -5.74
CA LEU A 462 7.49 -1.58 -4.29
C LEU A 462 8.18 -2.81 -3.69
N MET A 463 8.12 -3.97 -4.34
CA MET A 463 8.82 -5.17 -3.90
C MET A 463 10.34 -4.95 -3.87
N LYS A 464 10.93 -4.43 -4.96
CA LYS A 464 12.37 -4.12 -5.04
C LYS A 464 12.78 -3.08 -4.01
N TYR A 465 11.92 -2.09 -3.78
CA TYR A 465 12.15 -1.09 -2.74
C TYR A 465 12.17 -1.73 -1.36
N ILE A 466 11.19 -2.57 -1.02
CA ILE A 466 11.14 -3.29 0.26
C ILE A 466 12.35 -4.22 0.40
N ASP A 467 12.68 -4.98 -0.63
CA ASP A 467 13.86 -5.85 -0.68
C ASP A 467 15.15 -5.06 -0.39
N TYR A 468 15.32 -3.92 -1.07
CA TYR A 468 16.47 -3.05 -0.89
C TYR A 468 16.55 -2.46 0.53
N GLN A 469 15.45 -1.89 1.03
CA GLN A 469 15.39 -1.25 2.35
C GLN A 469 15.57 -2.24 3.52
N THR A 470 15.22 -3.51 3.31
CA THR A 470 15.25 -4.54 4.35
C THR A 470 16.40 -5.54 4.16
N MET A 471 17.31 -5.30 3.21
CA MET A 471 18.39 -6.25 2.85
C MET A 471 17.89 -7.68 2.57
N GLY A 472 16.73 -7.78 1.92
CA GLY A 472 16.07 -9.03 1.59
C GLY A 472 15.28 -9.69 2.73
N GLU A 473 15.40 -9.23 3.98
CA GLU A 473 14.67 -9.83 5.11
C GLU A 473 13.15 -9.56 5.07
N GLY A 474 12.74 -8.45 4.47
CA GLY A 474 11.35 -8.03 4.37
C GLY A 474 10.56 -8.75 3.28
N VAL A 475 11.23 -9.43 2.35
CA VAL A 475 10.58 -10.15 1.24
C VAL A 475 10.60 -11.64 1.51
N THR A 476 9.46 -12.22 1.84
CA THR A 476 9.35 -13.64 2.16
C THR A 476 8.38 -14.38 1.25
N GLU A 477 8.70 -15.62 0.91
CA GLU A 477 7.77 -16.54 0.27
C GLU A 477 6.76 -17.05 1.30
N SER A 478 5.52 -17.24 0.87
CA SER A 478 4.50 -17.91 1.68
C SER A 478 4.76 -19.41 1.83
N LYS A 479 4.42 -19.94 3.01
CA LYS A 479 4.45 -21.36 3.32
C LYS A 479 3.09 -22.04 3.05
N VAL A 480 2.04 -21.27 2.83
CA VAL A 480 0.71 -21.78 2.50
C VAL A 480 0.74 -22.44 1.12
N GLN A 481 0.68 -23.77 1.10
CA GLN A 481 0.71 -24.60 -0.11
C GLN A 481 -0.63 -25.31 -0.32
N SER A 482 -0.92 -25.64 -1.58
CA SER A 482 -1.99 -26.58 -1.92
C SER A 482 -1.49 -27.62 -2.90
N ILE A 483 -1.98 -28.86 -2.72
CA ILE A 483 -1.74 -29.93 -3.68
C ILE A 483 -2.33 -29.59 -5.06
N PHE A 484 -3.35 -28.73 -5.09
CA PHE A 484 -4.00 -28.27 -6.33
C PHE A 484 -3.21 -27.20 -7.07
N ASP A 485 -2.13 -26.65 -6.49
CA ASP A 485 -1.26 -25.70 -7.18
C ASP A 485 -0.65 -26.35 -8.44
N TYR A 486 -0.39 -27.67 -8.43
CA TYR A 486 0.06 -28.43 -9.60
C TYR A 486 -0.93 -28.45 -10.77
N LEU A 487 -2.21 -28.12 -10.56
CA LEU A 487 -3.19 -28.01 -11.64
C LEU A 487 -2.91 -26.82 -12.56
N TYR A 488 -2.19 -25.81 -12.09
CA TYR A 488 -1.91 -24.61 -12.86
C TYR A 488 -0.88 -24.85 -13.97
N LYS A 489 -1.00 -24.07 -15.05
CA LYS A 489 -0.16 -24.21 -16.26
C LYS A 489 1.32 -24.07 -15.96
N GLN A 490 1.70 -23.26 -14.96
CA GLN A 490 3.10 -23.04 -14.61
C GLN A 490 3.79 -24.32 -14.11
N TYR A 491 3.05 -25.24 -13.48
CA TYR A 491 3.57 -26.49 -12.93
C TYR A 491 3.34 -27.70 -13.84
N PHE A 492 3.10 -27.48 -15.14
CA PHE A 492 2.73 -28.55 -16.07
C PHE A 492 3.80 -29.65 -16.17
N LYS A 493 5.09 -29.29 -16.12
CA LYS A 493 6.20 -30.26 -16.21
C LYS A 493 6.29 -31.10 -14.94
N GLU A 494 6.23 -30.44 -13.79
CA GLU A 494 6.26 -31.04 -12.46
C GLU A 494 5.08 -31.97 -12.26
N ARG A 495 3.87 -31.53 -12.65
CA ARG A 495 2.66 -32.36 -12.64
C ARG A 495 2.83 -33.61 -13.49
N GLN A 496 3.35 -33.49 -14.70
CA GLN A 496 3.58 -34.67 -15.55
C GLN A 496 4.55 -35.67 -14.93
N VAL A 497 5.64 -35.19 -14.32
CA VAL A 497 6.62 -36.06 -13.64
C VAL A 497 5.98 -36.77 -12.44
N ILE A 498 5.15 -36.08 -11.65
CA ILE A 498 4.44 -36.66 -10.51
C ILE A 498 3.42 -37.70 -10.99
N LEU A 499 2.55 -37.34 -11.93
CA LEU A 499 1.50 -38.21 -12.42
C LEU A 499 2.03 -39.43 -13.20
N ALA A 500 3.19 -39.32 -13.87
CA ALA A 500 3.80 -40.44 -14.57
C ALA A 500 4.36 -41.52 -13.64
N LYS A 501 4.73 -41.16 -12.40
CA LYS A 501 5.27 -42.11 -11.41
C LYS A 501 4.18 -42.92 -10.71
N HIS A 502 2.91 -42.58 -10.91
CA HIS A 502 1.81 -43.11 -10.12
C HIS A 502 0.64 -43.56 -10.99
N LYS A 503 -0.16 -44.50 -10.47
CA LYS A 503 -1.29 -45.05 -11.19
C LYS A 503 -2.39 -44.00 -11.31
N LYS A 504 -2.82 -43.70 -12.54
CA LYS A 504 -3.97 -42.83 -12.81
C LYS A 504 -5.26 -43.56 -12.41
N ILE A 505 -6.00 -43.01 -11.45
CA ILE A 505 -7.25 -43.58 -10.93
C ILE A 505 -8.49 -42.82 -11.42
N SER A 506 -8.31 -41.56 -11.80
CA SER A 506 -9.36 -40.65 -12.27
C SER A 506 -8.99 -40.06 -13.62
N GLN A 507 -9.99 -39.66 -14.41
CA GLN A 507 -9.75 -38.81 -15.57
C GLN A 507 -9.29 -37.40 -15.19
N TYR A 508 -9.63 -36.94 -13.97
CA TYR A 508 -9.34 -35.60 -13.47
C TYR A 508 -8.01 -35.57 -12.72
N ASP A 509 -7.09 -34.68 -13.13
CA ASP A 509 -5.79 -34.51 -12.48
C ASP A 509 -5.93 -34.10 -10.99
N SER A 510 -7.00 -33.38 -10.61
CA SER A 510 -7.27 -32.95 -9.23
C SER A 510 -7.45 -34.14 -8.29
N GLU A 511 -8.26 -35.11 -8.69
CA GLU A 511 -8.50 -36.33 -7.92
C GLU A 511 -7.25 -37.22 -7.89
N ASN A 512 -6.51 -37.33 -8.99
CA ASN A 512 -5.25 -38.07 -8.98
C ASN A 512 -4.24 -37.48 -8.00
N LEU A 513 -4.05 -36.15 -8.02
CA LEU A 513 -3.17 -35.45 -7.08
C LEU A 513 -3.64 -35.61 -5.62
N MET A 514 -4.95 -35.51 -5.38
CA MET A 514 -5.53 -35.68 -4.05
C MET A 514 -5.30 -37.10 -3.51
N HIS A 515 -5.49 -38.13 -4.34
CA HIS A 515 -5.25 -39.51 -3.95
C HIS A 515 -3.79 -39.74 -3.52
N LEU A 516 -2.84 -39.16 -4.22
CA LEU A 516 -1.42 -39.24 -3.86
C LEU A 516 -1.19 -38.68 -2.46
N MET A 517 -1.67 -37.48 -2.22
CA MET A 517 -1.56 -36.84 -0.91
C MET A 517 -2.24 -37.67 0.20
N ILE A 518 -3.45 -38.19 -0.03
CA ILE A 518 -4.13 -39.07 0.94
C ILE A 518 -3.28 -40.31 1.23
N THR A 519 -2.81 -40.99 0.17
CA THR A 519 -2.04 -42.23 0.29
C THR A 519 -0.75 -41.98 1.08
N ASP A 520 -0.04 -40.88 0.79
CA ASP A 520 1.19 -40.50 1.48
C ASP A 520 0.92 -40.23 2.96
N VAL A 521 -0.09 -39.44 3.30
CA VAL A 521 -0.47 -39.15 4.70
C VAL A 521 -0.87 -40.41 5.45
N LEU A 522 -1.68 -41.28 4.85
CA LEU A 522 -2.12 -42.53 5.49
C LEU A 522 -0.94 -43.47 5.73
N ASN A 523 -0.03 -43.62 4.76
CA ASN A 523 1.14 -44.48 4.93
C ASN A 523 2.14 -43.92 5.95
N GLU A 524 2.31 -42.60 6.00
CA GLU A 524 3.24 -41.93 6.92
C GLU A 524 2.72 -41.92 8.37
N LYS A 525 1.44 -41.57 8.58
CA LYS A 525 0.89 -41.26 9.91
C LYS A 525 -0.21 -42.21 10.39
N PHE A 526 -0.94 -42.88 9.49
CA PHE A 526 -2.13 -43.67 9.82
C PHE A 526 -2.13 -45.06 9.14
N PRO A 527 -1.10 -45.91 9.36
CA PRO A 527 -0.87 -47.12 8.57
C PRO A 527 -1.96 -48.20 8.69
N SER A 528 -2.84 -48.08 9.69
CA SER A 528 -4.02 -48.95 9.87
C SER A 528 -5.18 -48.62 8.93
N TYR A 529 -5.10 -47.54 8.17
CA TYR A 529 -6.16 -47.05 7.30
C TYR A 529 -5.74 -47.08 5.82
N ASP A 530 -6.71 -47.11 4.94
CA ASP A 530 -6.52 -47.11 3.49
C ASP A 530 -7.64 -46.33 2.80
N CYS A 531 -7.47 -46.03 1.52
CA CYS A 531 -8.36 -45.16 0.75
C CYS A 531 -8.96 -45.90 -0.45
N ALA A 532 -10.28 -45.76 -0.63
CA ALA A 532 -10.99 -46.22 -1.82
C ALA A 532 -11.48 -45.00 -2.63
N TYR A 533 -11.30 -45.07 -3.94
CA TYR A 533 -11.73 -44.03 -4.88
C TYR A 533 -13.08 -44.34 -5.53
N GLY A 534 -13.92 -43.33 -5.72
CA GLY A 534 -15.15 -43.39 -6.52
C GLY A 534 -16.22 -44.33 -5.94
N VAL A 535 -16.39 -44.34 -4.61
CA VAL A 535 -17.29 -45.28 -3.93
C VAL A 535 -18.73 -44.84 -4.10
N ILE A 536 -19.60 -45.71 -4.63
CA ILE A 536 -21.04 -45.42 -4.75
C ILE A 536 -21.64 -45.12 -3.37
N LEU A 537 -22.30 -43.97 -3.21
CA LEU A 537 -22.82 -43.47 -1.93
C LEU A 537 -23.73 -44.50 -1.22
N LYS A 538 -24.57 -45.20 -2.00
CA LYS A 538 -25.47 -46.26 -1.51
C LYS A 538 -24.74 -47.40 -0.80
N HIS A 539 -23.51 -47.71 -1.19
CA HIS A 539 -22.74 -48.82 -0.61
C HIS A 539 -22.11 -48.47 0.74
N VAL A 540 -22.06 -47.18 1.08
CA VAL A 540 -21.47 -46.68 2.34
C VAL A 540 -22.53 -46.44 3.40
N VAL A 541 -23.74 -46.06 2.97
CA VAL A 541 -24.88 -45.75 3.83
C VAL A 541 -25.50 -47.02 4.42
N ARG A 542 -25.45 -47.17 5.75
CA ARG A 542 -25.94 -48.36 6.47
C ARG A 542 -27.46 -48.37 6.64
N SER A 543 -28.11 -47.22 6.68
CA SER A 543 -29.57 -47.11 6.89
C SER A 543 -30.17 -45.90 6.17
N SER A 544 -31.35 -46.09 5.56
CA SER A 544 -32.16 -45.00 5.01
C SER A 544 -33.11 -44.36 6.03
N LYS A 545 -33.09 -44.84 7.28
CA LYS A 545 -33.96 -44.34 8.35
C LYS A 545 -33.58 -42.90 8.72
N GLY A 546 -34.54 -41.98 8.60
CA GLY A 546 -34.34 -40.54 8.88
C GLY A 546 -34.05 -39.68 7.64
N LEU A 547 -33.89 -40.30 6.46
CA LEU A 547 -33.73 -39.57 5.19
C LEU A 547 -35.10 -39.14 4.64
N SER A 548 -35.15 -37.96 4.02
CA SER A 548 -36.30 -37.48 3.23
C SER A 548 -36.46 -38.27 1.92
N LYS A 549 -37.64 -38.20 1.30
CA LYS A 549 -37.90 -38.86 0.01
C LYS A 549 -36.88 -38.47 -1.07
N ARG A 550 -36.53 -37.18 -1.14
CA ARG A 550 -35.55 -36.63 -2.09
C ARG A 550 -34.14 -37.16 -1.83
N GLU A 551 -33.75 -37.34 -0.57
CA GLU A 551 -32.45 -37.93 -0.20
C GLU A 551 -32.40 -39.43 -0.51
N VAL A 552 -33.51 -40.15 -0.34
CA VAL A 552 -33.60 -41.58 -0.73
C VAL A 552 -33.51 -41.76 -2.24
N GLU A 553 -34.15 -40.89 -3.03
CA GLU A 553 -34.01 -40.88 -4.49
C GLU A 553 -32.57 -40.57 -4.92
N TYR A 554 -31.95 -39.56 -4.29
CA TYR A 554 -30.55 -39.21 -4.54
C TYR A 554 -29.59 -40.35 -4.18
N LEU A 555 -29.79 -40.99 -3.02
CA LEU A 555 -29.02 -42.15 -2.57
C LEU A 555 -29.10 -43.33 -3.54
N ASN A 556 -30.27 -43.56 -4.15
CA ASN A 556 -30.47 -44.67 -5.08
C ASN A 556 -29.96 -44.41 -6.51
N ASN A 557 -29.48 -43.20 -6.80
CA ASN A 557 -28.90 -42.89 -8.10
C ASN A 557 -27.50 -43.53 -8.22
N PRO A 558 -27.28 -44.45 -9.17
CA PRO A 558 -26.02 -45.19 -9.32
C PRO A 558 -24.83 -44.32 -9.74
N LEU A 559 -25.08 -43.10 -10.20
CA LEU A 559 -24.06 -42.11 -10.58
C LEU A 559 -23.60 -41.23 -9.40
N THR A 560 -24.10 -41.49 -8.19
CA THR A 560 -23.75 -40.71 -7.00
C THR A 560 -22.62 -41.41 -6.26
N HIS A 561 -21.44 -40.81 -6.34
CA HIS A 561 -20.21 -41.35 -5.77
C HIS A 561 -19.68 -40.43 -4.67
N ILE A 562 -18.91 -41.00 -3.76
CA ILE A 562 -17.97 -40.31 -2.89
C ILE A 562 -16.60 -40.41 -3.55
N ASP A 563 -15.91 -39.27 -3.70
CA ASP A 563 -14.63 -39.24 -4.41
C ASP A 563 -13.60 -40.12 -3.71
N PHE A 564 -13.44 -39.95 -2.39
CA PHE A 564 -12.56 -40.78 -1.57
C PHE A 564 -13.24 -41.22 -0.28
N LEU A 565 -13.08 -42.50 0.05
CA LEU A 565 -13.54 -43.09 1.30
C LEU A 565 -12.35 -43.69 2.03
N ILE A 566 -12.05 -43.17 3.22
CA ILE A 566 -11.07 -43.76 4.11
C ILE A 566 -11.74 -44.84 4.94
N PHE A 567 -11.09 -45.99 5.03
CA PHE A 567 -11.58 -47.13 5.79
C PHE A 567 -10.43 -47.82 6.54
N ASN A 568 -10.76 -48.55 7.60
CA ASN A 568 -9.79 -49.33 8.36
C ASN A 568 -9.40 -50.60 7.59
N ARG A 569 -8.09 -50.86 7.45
CA ARG A 569 -7.55 -51.98 6.65
C ARG A 569 -8.04 -53.35 7.11
N MET A 570 -8.26 -53.53 8.41
CA MET A 570 -8.57 -54.81 9.03
C MET A 570 -10.04 -55.19 8.90
N ASN A 571 -10.95 -54.28 9.21
CA ASN A 571 -12.40 -54.54 9.25
C ASN A 571 -13.17 -53.91 8.08
N LYS A 572 -12.50 -53.13 7.23
CA LYS A 572 -13.09 -52.38 6.11
C LYS A 572 -14.17 -51.38 6.52
N GLU A 573 -14.18 -50.96 7.78
CA GLU A 573 -15.12 -49.98 8.27
C GLU A 573 -14.81 -48.58 7.71
N PRO A 574 -15.79 -47.91 7.07
CA PRO A 574 -15.61 -46.54 6.61
C PRO A 574 -15.55 -45.57 7.80
N VAL A 575 -14.57 -44.66 7.77
CA VAL A 575 -14.33 -43.72 8.87
C VAL A 575 -14.36 -42.25 8.44
N LEU A 576 -14.02 -41.94 7.19
CA LEU A 576 -14.05 -40.58 6.67
C LEU A 576 -14.40 -40.58 5.18
N ALA A 577 -15.35 -39.75 4.78
CA ALA A 577 -15.57 -39.40 3.38
C ALA A 577 -14.83 -38.10 3.03
N ILE A 578 -14.26 -38.03 1.83
CA ILE A 578 -13.63 -36.83 1.29
C ILE A 578 -14.18 -36.56 -0.12
N GLU A 579 -14.52 -35.31 -0.37
CA GLU A 579 -14.96 -34.80 -1.68
C GLU A 579 -14.00 -33.72 -2.17
N VAL A 580 -13.69 -33.73 -3.47
CA VAL A 580 -12.86 -32.74 -4.13
C VAL A 580 -13.75 -31.81 -4.96
N ASP A 581 -13.97 -30.62 -4.42
CA ASP A 581 -14.93 -29.65 -4.95
C ASP A 581 -14.28 -28.74 -6.00
N GLY A 582 -14.73 -28.88 -7.26
CA GLY A 582 -14.28 -28.07 -8.38
C GLY A 582 -14.95 -26.69 -8.43
N VAL A 583 -14.16 -25.63 -8.43
CA VAL A 583 -14.61 -24.23 -8.23
C VAL A 583 -15.63 -23.73 -9.27
N ASN A 584 -15.62 -24.27 -10.49
CA ASN A 584 -16.54 -23.85 -11.56
C ASN A 584 -18.00 -24.28 -11.33
N PHE A 585 -18.29 -25.13 -10.34
CA PHE A 585 -19.61 -25.75 -10.16
C PHE A 585 -20.34 -25.35 -8.87
N HIS A 586 -19.72 -24.61 -7.94
CA HIS A 586 -20.32 -24.30 -6.62
C HIS A 586 -20.76 -22.82 -6.47
N LYS A 587 -21.63 -22.32 -7.36
CA LYS A 587 -22.38 -21.09 -7.05
C LYS A 587 -23.51 -21.44 -6.07
N ALA A 588 -23.71 -20.64 -5.02
CA ALA A 588 -24.84 -20.79 -4.12
C ALA A 588 -26.16 -20.71 -4.92
N GLY A 589 -27.05 -21.69 -4.73
CA GLY A 589 -28.28 -21.83 -5.54
C GLY A 589 -28.13 -22.62 -6.85
N SER A 590 -26.95 -23.18 -7.13
CA SER A 590 -26.78 -24.11 -8.26
C SER A 590 -27.33 -25.51 -7.95
N LYS A 591 -27.69 -26.27 -9.00
CA LYS A 591 -28.07 -27.68 -8.88
C LYS A 591 -26.99 -28.55 -8.19
N GLN A 592 -25.73 -28.17 -8.33
CA GLN A 592 -24.61 -28.85 -7.68
C GLN A 592 -24.60 -28.58 -6.17
N ALA A 593 -24.76 -27.31 -5.74
CA ALA A 593 -24.84 -26.96 -4.32
C ALA A 593 -26.01 -27.67 -3.60
N GLU A 594 -27.16 -27.83 -4.27
CA GLU A 594 -28.28 -28.63 -3.73
C GLU A 594 -27.90 -30.10 -3.57
N ARG A 595 -27.23 -30.69 -4.57
CA ARG A 595 -26.75 -32.09 -4.51
C ARG A 595 -25.71 -32.30 -3.41
N ASP A 596 -24.84 -31.31 -3.22
CA ASP A 596 -23.85 -31.32 -2.16
C ASP A 596 -24.51 -31.31 -0.78
N GLN A 597 -25.52 -30.46 -0.59
CA GLN A 597 -26.27 -30.40 0.65
C GLN A 597 -27.02 -31.72 0.95
N LEU A 598 -27.64 -32.34 -0.06
CA LEU A 598 -28.23 -33.67 0.07
C LEU A 598 -27.19 -34.71 0.50
N LYS A 599 -26.02 -34.72 -0.15
CA LYS A 599 -24.92 -35.65 0.21
C LYS A 599 -24.44 -35.43 1.65
N ASN A 600 -24.24 -34.17 2.06
CA ASN A 600 -23.79 -33.80 3.40
C ASN A 600 -24.77 -34.29 4.47
N ASN A 601 -26.07 -34.08 4.25
CA ASN A 601 -27.12 -34.53 5.18
C ASN A 601 -27.17 -36.05 5.29
N ILE A 602 -27.10 -36.77 4.16
CA ILE A 602 -27.11 -38.23 4.13
C ILE A 602 -25.96 -38.82 4.95
N LEU A 603 -24.74 -38.31 4.75
CA LEU A 603 -23.56 -38.77 5.47
C LEU A 603 -23.62 -38.42 6.96
N LYS A 604 -24.09 -37.21 7.30
CA LYS A 604 -24.29 -36.77 8.68
C LYS A 604 -25.28 -37.65 9.44
N ILE A 605 -26.42 -37.99 8.83
CA ILE A 605 -27.43 -38.89 9.43
C ILE A 605 -26.87 -40.30 9.65
N ASN A 606 -25.96 -40.74 8.78
CA ASN A 606 -25.31 -42.04 8.89
C ASN A 606 -24.05 -42.03 9.77
N GLY A 607 -23.75 -40.91 10.43
CA GLY A 607 -22.61 -40.80 11.34
C GLY A 607 -21.25 -40.90 10.67
N LEU A 608 -21.15 -40.70 9.34
CA LEU A 608 -19.87 -40.68 8.63
C LEU A 608 -19.40 -39.23 8.49
N PRO A 609 -18.27 -38.85 9.10
CA PRO A 609 -17.66 -37.54 8.89
C PRO A 609 -17.36 -37.30 7.41
N LEU A 610 -17.51 -36.05 6.98
CA LEU A 610 -17.23 -35.61 5.61
C LEU A 610 -16.30 -34.40 5.65
N VAL A 611 -15.21 -34.46 4.88
CA VAL A 611 -14.33 -33.32 4.59
C VAL A 611 -14.46 -32.95 3.12
N ARG A 612 -14.71 -31.68 2.84
CA ARG A 612 -14.78 -31.15 1.47
C ARG A 612 -13.56 -30.28 1.20
N MET A 613 -12.79 -30.61 0.18
CA MET A 613 -11.58 -29.90 -0.18
C MET A 613 -11.77 -29.20 -1.52
N LYS A 614 -11.73 -27.86 -1.49
CA LYS A 614 -11.93 -27.06 -2.69
C LYS A 614 -10.63 -26.91 -3.46
N THR A 615 -10.70 -26.95 -4.79
CA THR A 615 -9.50 -26.81 -5.63
C THR A 615 -8.85 -25.41 -5.62
N ASP A 616 -9.48 -24.41 -4.99
CA ASP A 616 -8.91 -23.07 -4.76
C ASP A 616 -8.51 -22.79 -3.30
N GLY A 617 -8.62 -23.78 -2.41
CA GLY A 617 -8.21 -23.67 -1.01
C GLY A 617 -6.71 -23.92 -0.78
N SER A 618 -6.36 -24.18 0.48
CA SER A 618 -5.03 -24.59 0.93
C SER A 618 -5.07 -25.45 2.19
N GLY A 619 -3.95 -26.07 2.51
CA GLY A 619 -3.78 -26.87 3.72
C GLY A 619 -4.56 -28.18 3.69
N GLU A 620 -4.74 -28.79 2.50
CA GLU A 620 -5.48 -30.05 2.34
C GLU A 620 -4.86 -31.18 3.17
N ARG A 621 -3.53 -31.17 3.30
CA ARG A 621 -2.78 -32.17 4.08
C ARG A 621 -3.08 -32.05 5.57
N GLU A 622 -3.01 -30.85 6.12
CA GLU A 622 -3.31 -30.57 7.53
C GLU A 622 -4.78 -30.86 7.84
N GLN A 623 -5.71 -30.46 6.96
CA GLN A 623 -7.14 -30.76 7.12
C GLN A 623 -7.40 -32.27 7.19
N LEU A 624 -6.71 -33.07 6.37
CA LEU A 624 -6.80 -34.53 6.42
C LEU A 624 -6.25 -35.09 7.74
N ILE A 625 -5.08 -34.61 8.16
CA ILE A 625 -4.43 -35.06 9.40
C ILE A 625 -5.34 -34.75 10.60
N ASP A 626 -5.81 -33.51 10.73
CA ASP A 626 -6.69 -33.09 11.84
C ASP A 626 -8.00 -33.89 11.87
N ALA A 627 -8.58 -34.19 10.71
CA ALA A 627 -9.78 -35.01 10.61
C ALA A 627 -9.51 -36.46 11.05
N MET A 628 -8.38 -37.03 10.63
CA MET A 628 -7.98 -38.38 11.00
C MET A 628 -7.60 -38.50 12.48
N GLU A 629 -6.89 -37.53 13.06
CA GLU A 629 -6.55 -37.51 14.48
C GLU A 629 -7.81 -37.49 15.35
N LYS A 630 -8.85 -36.72 14.96
CA LYS A 630 -10.15 -36.73 15.64
C LYS A 630 -10.85 -38.08 15.56
N ILE A 631 -10.73 -38.80 14.45
CA ILE A 631 -11.32 -40.12 14.26
C ILE A 631 -10.58 -41.18 15.08
N VAL A 632 -9.25 -41.11 15.13
CA VAL A 632 -8.42 -42.08 15.87
C VAL A 632 -8.50 -41.86 17.40
N ALA A 633 -8.80 -40.64 17.84
CA ALA A 633 -9.00 -40.33 19.25
C ALA A 633 -10.37 -40.76 19.82
N LEU A 634 -11.32 -41.14 18.95
CA LEU A 634 -12.64 -41.69 19.28
C LEU A 634 -12.59 -43.22 19.37
#